data_AF-A0A5J6N5A8-F1
#
_entry.id   AF-A0A5J6N5A8-F1
#
_cell.length_a   1.000
_cell.length_b   1.000
_cell.length_c   1.000
_cell.angle_alpha   90.00
_cell.angle_beta   90.00
_cell.angle_gamma   90.00
#
_symmetry.space_group_name_H-M   'P 1'
#
loop_
_entity.id
_entity.type
_entity.pdbx_description
1 polymer ?
#
loop_
_entity_poly.entity_id
_entity_poly.type
_entity_poly.pdbx_seq_one_letter_code
_entity_poly.pdbx_strand_id
1 'polypeptide(L)' 'MAFEAIKAQIETLLEQMENQPEDKHELYLQLHEKLNEWRATGQPVPQDLLDLEAELEAEFSEEQG' A
#
# COMPACT_ATOMS: atom_id res chain seq x y z
N MET A 1 1.09 -20.82 2.71
CA MET A 1 -0.17 -20.19 2.28
C MET A 1 0.20 -18.95 1.49
N ALA A 2 -0.36 -18.72 0.30
CA ALA A 2 0.03 -17.58 -0.55
C ALA A 2 -0.46 -16.23 -0.01
N PHE A 3 -1.59 -16.24 0.72
CA PHE A 3 -2.19 -15.05 1.33
C PHE A 3 -1.29 -14.39 2.39
N GLU A 4 -0.85 -15.17 3.39
CA GLU A 4 -0.01 -14.65 4.48
C GLU A 4 1.34 -14.11 3.97
N ALA A 5 1.87 -14.69 2.90
CA ALA A 5 3.12 -14.24 2.29
C ALA A 5 2.98 -12.88 1.58
N ILE A 6 1.84 -12.60 0.95
CA ILE A 6 1.59 -11.30 0.31
C ILE A 6 1.24 -10.26 1.37
N LYS A 7 0.46 -10.61 2.39
CA LYS A 7 0.17 -9.74 3.53
C LYS A 7 1.45 -9.30 4.24
N ALA A 8 2.34 -10.23 4.56
CA ALA A 8 3.62 -9.92 5.20
C ALA A 8 4.52 -9.01 4.34
N GLN A 9 4.52 -9.19 3.01
CA GLN A 9 5.25 -8.30 2.10
C GLN A 9 4.69 -6.88 2.10
N ILE A 10 3.36 -6.75 2.19
CA ILE A 10 2.70 -5.45 2.26
C ILE A 10 2.97 -4.78 3.62
N GLU A 11 2.88 -5.53 4.73
CA GLU A 11 3.23 -5.05 6.07
C GLU A 11 4.70 -4.57 6.13
N THR A 12 5.60 -5.26 5.42
CA THR A 12 7.01 -4.85 5.31
C THR A 12 7.18 -3.58 4.46
N LEU A 13 6.39 -3.41 3.39
CA LEU A 13 6.38 -2.18 2.57
C LEU A 13 5.88 -0.98 3.39
N LEU A 14 4.85 -1.20 4.19
CA LEU A 14 4.27 -0.27 5.16
C LEU A 14 5.27 0.20 6.21
N GLU A 15 5.95 -0.75 6.86
CA GLU A 15 7.01 -0.43 7.84
C GLU A 15 8.13 0.40 7.21
N GLN A 16 8.48 0.13 5.96
CA GLN A 16 9.48 0.90 5.23
C GLN A 16 8.98 2.32 4.89
N MET A 17 7.71 2.50 4.52
CA MET A 17 7.13 3.85 4.31
C MET A 17 7.12 4.69 5.58
N GLU A 18 6.84 4.08 6.74
CA GLU A 18 6.82 4.76 8.03
C GLU A 18 8.23 5.21 8.46
N ASN A 19 9.25 4.40 8.14
CA ASN A 19 10.64 4.68 8.51
C ASN A 19 11.39 5.56 7.49
N GLN A 20 11.02 5.52 6.20
CA GLN A 20 11.70 6.24 5.11
C GLN A 20 10.69 7.00 4.23
N PRO A 21 10.26 8.19 4.66
CA PRO A 21 9.27 8.97 3.93
C PRO A 21 9.75 9.52 2.58
N GLU A 22 11.06 9.53 2.32
CA GLU A 22 11.66 10.11 1.09
C GLU A 22 11.18 9.41 -0.19
N ASP A 23 10.88 8.11 -0.14
CA ASP A 23 10.42 7.30 -1.26
C ASP A 23 8.97 6.83 -1.11
N LYS A 24 8.19 7.52 -0.27
CA LYS A 24 6.76 7.23 -0.05
C LYS A 24 5.99 7.04 -1.36
N HIS A 25 6.25 7.86 -2.38
CA HIS A 25 5.56 7.80 -3.68
C HIS A 25 5.88 6.52 -4.48
N GLU A 26 7.15 6.09 -4.51
CA GLU A 26 7.54 4.85 -5.19
C GLU A 26 7.00 3.62 -4.45
N LEU A 27 7.07 3.63 -3.11
CA LEU A 27 6.49 2.59 -2.27
C LEU A 27 4.96 2.52 -2.44
N TYR A 28 4.29 3.67 -2.57
CA TYR A 28 2.84 3.75 -2.75
C TYR A 28 2.41 3.10 -4.06
N LEU A 29 3.13 3.40 -5.15
CA LEU A 29 2.87 2.78 -6.45
C LEU A 29 3.04 1.25 -6.38
N GLN A 30 4.10 0.77 -5.74
CA GLN A 30 4.31 -0.68 -5.57
C GLN A 30 3.22 -1.34 -4.70
N LEU A 31 2.78 -0.67 -3.64
CA LEU A 31 1.69 -1.12 -2.79
C LEU A 31 0.37 -1.16 -3.57
N HIS A 32 0.05 -0.08 -4.28
CA HIS A 32 -1.16 0.06 -5.09
C HIS A 32 -1.23 -1.00 -6.19
N GLU A 33 -0.13 -1.26 -6.90
CA GLU A 33 -0.07 -2.34 -7.89
C GLU A 33 -0.35 -3.70 -7.25
N LYS A 34 0.29 -4.02 -6.11
CA LYS A 34 0.06 -5.28 -5.39
C LYS A 34 -1.38 -5.42 -4.90
N LEU A 35 -1.98 -4.33 -4.40
CA LEU A 35 -3.37 -4.30 -3.97
C LEU A 35 -4.32 -4.48 -5.17
N ASN A 36 -4.02 -3.88 -6.31
CA ASN A 36 -4.82 -4.00 -7.51
C ASN A 36 -4.75 -5.41 -8.11
N GLU A 37 -3.58 -6.06 -8.09
CA GLU A 37 -3.46 -7.48 -8.42
C GLU A 37 -4.33 -8.36 -7.50
N TRP A 38 -4.37 -8.06 -6.19
CA TRP A 38 -5.24 -8.74 -5.22
C TRP A 38 -6.73 -8.48 -5.44
N ARG A 39 -7.13 -7.25 -5.79
CA ARG A 39 -8.53 -6.96 -6.19
C ARG A 39 -8.89 -7.71 -7.46
N ALA A 40 -7.96 -7.78 -8.43
CA ALA A 40 -8.16 -8.43 -9.72
C ALA A 40 -8.29 -9.96 -9.60
N THR A 41 -7.66 -10.59 -8.62
CA THR A 41 -7.86 -12.01 -8.31
C THR A 41 -9.21 -12.31 -7.63
N GLY A 42 -10.02 -11.28 -7.37
CA GLY A 42 -11.34 -11.40 -6.74
C GLY A 42 -11.26 -11.63 -5.23
N GLN A 43 -10.12 -11.31 -4.62
CA GLN A 43 -9.91 -11.47 -3.18
C GLN A 43 -10.26 -10.18 -2.44
N PRO A 44 -10.89 -10.27 -1.25
CA PRO A 44 -11.17 -9.10 -0.45
C PRO A 44 -9.86 -8.51 0.09
N VAL A 45 -9.58 -7.26 -0.29
CA VAL A 45 -8.49 -6.48 0.30
C VAL A 45 -8.91 -6.06 1.72
N PRO A 46 -8.08 -6.29 2.75
CA PRO A 46 -8.39 -5.85 4.11
C PRO A 46 -8.50 -4.33 4.20
N GLN A 47 -9.43 -3.86 5.03
CA GLN A 47 -9.76 -2.45 5.19
C GLN A 47 -8.52 -1.62 5.58
N ASP A 48 -7.68 -2.15 6.47
CA ASP A 48 -6.44 -1.50 6.93
C ASP A 48 -5.50 -1.08 5.79
N LEU A 49 -5.49 -1.81 4.67
CA LEU A 49 -4.66 -1.48 3.50
C LEU A 49 -5.31 -0.42 2.60
N LEU A 50 -6.64 -0.43 2.52
CA LEU A 50 -7.41 0.59 1.81
C LEU A 50 -7.33 1.94 2.54
N ASP A 51 -7.40 1.92 3.86
CA ASP A 51 -7.24 3.12 4.70
C ASP A 51 -5.85 3.74 4.50
N LEU A 52 -4.79 2.93 4.51
CA LEU A 52 -3.44 3.42 4.23
C LEU A 52 -3.28 3.99 2.81
N GLU A 53 -3.80 3.29 1.79
CA GLU A 53 -3.76 3.78 0.40
C GLU A 53 -4.42 5.17 0.30
N ALA A 54 -5.56 5.35 0.97
CA ALA A 54 -6.28 6.62 1.02
C ALA A 54 -5.53 7.71 1.80
N GLU A 55 -4.89 7.38 2.93
CA GLU A 55 -4.07 8.32 3.70
C GLU A 55 -2.87 8.81 2.87
N LEU A 56 -2.17 7.90 2.20
CA LEU A 56 -1.04 8.23 1.34
C LEU A 56 -1.50 9.08 0.13
N GLU A 57 -2.60 8.71 -0.53
CA GLU A 57 -3.16 9.49 -1.64
C GLU A 57 -3.56 10.92 -1.21
N ALA A 58 -4.08 11.08 0.00
CA ALA A 58 -4.39 12.37 0.58
C ALA A 58 -3.11 13.18 0.86
N GLU A 59 -2.10 12.60 1.50
CA GLU A 59 -0.81 13.25 1.75
C GLU A 59 -0.16 13.74 0.42
N PHE A 60 -0.14 12.90 -0.62
CA PHE A 60 0.42 13.28 -1.92
C PHE A 60 -0.41 14.31 -2.68
N SER A 61 -1.74 14.22 -2.60
CA SER A 61 -2.63 15.21 -3.23
C SER A 61 -2.51 16.58 -2.57
N GLU A 62 -2.25 16.62 -1.27
CA GLU A 62 -2.01 17.86 -0.52
C GLU A 62 -0.62 18.45 -0.77
N GLU A 63 0.42 17.63 -0.98
CA GLU A 63 1.78 18.12 -1.32
C GLU A 63 1.91 18.72 -2.74
N GLN A 64 1.00 18.39 -3.67
CA GLN A 64 1.01 18.90 -5.05
C GLN A 64 0.14 20.16 -5.25
N GLY A 65 -0.44 20.72 -4.18
CA GLY A 65 -1.40 21.84 -4.19
C GLY A 65 -0.81 23.22 -3.95
#